data_AF-A0A816FPP9-F1
#
_entry.id   AF-A0A816FPP9-F1
#
_cell.length_a   1.000
_cell.length_b   1.000
_cell.length_c   1.000
_cell.angle_alpha   90.00
_cell.angle_beta   90.00
_cell.angle_gamma   90.00
#
_symmetry.space_group_name_H-M   'P 1'
#
loop_
_entity.id
_entity.type
_entity.pdbx_description
1 polymer ?
#
loop_
_entity_poly.entity_id
_entity_poly.type
_entity_poly.pdbx_seq_one_letter_code
_entity_poly.pdbx_strand_id
1 'polypeptide(L)'
;MAFTDRKTCSFESDDTLKEEQLFNAIESNNVTVVQNFTKNELQRLCNVRRLFPSEWSSPDHEKQTAYQRACLLGHTDIVQCILNAGIPPDQRFPGGDSRNTMRGAFLFACQARSMSTITVLLNAGAPVDELGSCSLNYANSFVPGIRVFSSFERDSVSWENLYPI
;
A
#
# COMPACT_ATOMS: atom_id res chain seq x y z
N MET A 1 -28.09 39.10 16.47
CA MET A 1 -28.46 37.69 16.21
C MET A 1 -27.24 36.83 16.50
N ALA A 2 -27.40 35.66 17.11
CA ALA A 2 -26.32 34.78 17.55
C ALA A 2 -26.45 33.36 16.94
N PHE A 3 -25.42 32.52 17.10
CA PHE A 3 -25.29 31.12 16.61
C PHE A 3 -25.23 31.00 15.06
N THR A 4 -24.50 30.09 14.42
CA THR A 4 -23.57 29.00 14.80
C THR A 4 -22.51 28.89 13.67
N ASP A 5 -21.25 28.48 13.86
CA ASP A 5 -20.45 28.21 15.06
C ASP A 5 -18.94 28.35 14.69
N ARG A 6 -18.01 28.09 15.62
CA ARG A 6 -16.57 27.83 15.35
C ARG A 6 -16.15 26.56 16.10
N LYS A 7 -16.28 25.39 15.47
CA LYS A 7 -16.05 24.10 16.16
C LYS A 7 -15.40 22.97 15.35
N THR A 8 -14.72 23.27 14.26
CA THR A 8 -13.99 22.28 13.43
C THR A 8 -12.47 22.27 13.66
N CYS A 9 -11.85 23.42 13.94
CA CYS A 9 -10.39 23.60 13.89
C CYS A 9 -9.55 22.95 15.02
N SER A 10 -10.11 22.08 15.87
CA SER A 10 -9.38 21.44 16.98
C SER A 10 -9.43 19.91 16.96
N PHE A 11 -10.01 19.30 15.93
CA PHE A 11 -9.96 17.84 15.71
C PHE A 11 -9.10 17.48 14.49
N GLU A 12 -9.12 18.31 13.44
CA GLU A 12 -8.33 18.10 12.22
C GLU A 12 -6.82 18.26 12.43
N SER A 13 -6.39 18.99 13.46
CA SER A 13 -4.96 19.24 13.77
C SER A 13 -4.21 18.04 14.35
N ASP A 14 -4.89 17.20 15.13
CA ASP A 14 -4.25 16.03 15.77
C ASP A 14 -4.15 14.85 14.80
N ASP A 15 -5.20 14.60 14.00
CA ASP A 15 -5.18 13.51 13.02
C ASP A 15 -4.18 13.80 11.88
N THR A 16 -4.10 15.04 11.37
CA THR A 16 -3.07 15.42 10.38
C THR A 16 -1.64 15.31 10.91
N LEU A 17 -1.40 15.64 12.18
CA LEU A 17 -0.10 15.43 12.82
C LEU A 17 0.24 13.93 12.94
N LYS A 18 -0.73 13.08 13.27
CA LYS A 18 -0.56 11.62 13.34
C LYS A 18 -0.34 10.99 11.97
N GLU A 19 -1.04 11.47 10.93
CA GLU A 19 -0.78 11.08 9.53
C GLU A 19 0.68 11.38 9.14
N GLU A 20 1.15 12.60 9.41
CA GLU A 20 2.53 12.98 9.13
C GLU A 20 3.54 12.16 9.94
N GLN A 21 3.29 11.91 11.22
CA GLN A 21 4.13 11.01 12.03
C GLN A 21 4.17 9.59 11.47
N LEU A 22 3.04 9.03 11.04
CA LEU A 22 2.97 7.69 10.46
C LEU A 22 3.75 7.62 9.14
N PHE A 23 3.53 8.56 8.21
CA PHE A 23 4.24 8.58 6.94
C PHE A 23 5.75 8.82 7.13
N ASN A 24 6.16 9.73 8.01
CA ASN A 24 7.58 9.95 8.31
C ASN A 24 8.23 8.73 8.99
N ALA A 25 7.50 8.01 9.84
CA ALA A 25 7.96 6.74 10.41
C ALA A 25 8.11 5.65 9.34
N ILE A 26 7.25 5.63 8.33
CA ILE A 26 7.36 4.70 7.20
C ILE A 26 8.58 5.02 6.33
N GLU A 27 8.80 6.29 5.94
CA GLU A 27 9.98 6.69 5.14
C GLU A 27 11.30 6.41 5.89
N SER A 28 11.32 6.59 7.21
CA SER A 28 12.52 6.37 8.05
C SER A 28 12.69 4.93 8.57
N ASN A 29 11.81 4.00 8.18
CA ASN A 29 11.73 2.63 8.72
C ASN A 29 11.65 2.55 10.26
N ASN A 30 11.01 3.52 10.91
CA ASN A 30 10.91 3.59 12.36
C ASN A 30 9.72 2.78 12.89
N VAL A 31 9.93 1.46 12.99
CA VAL A 31 8.95 0.49 13.51
C VAL A 31 8.41 0.89 14.90
N THR A 32 9.24 1.47 15.78
CA THR A 32 8.84 1.80 17.16
C THR A 32 7.73 2.85 17.20
N VAL A 33 7.74 3.83 16.30
CA VAL A 33 6.69 4.83 16.19
C VAL A 33 5.41 4.21 15.63
N VAL A 34 5.50 3.32 14.65
CA VAL A 34 4.34 2.58 14.10
C VAL A 34 3.67 1.71 15.17
N GLN A 35 4.46 1.05 16.04
CA GLN A 35 3.96 0.21 17.13
C GLN A 35 3.26 0.98 18.26
N ASN A 36 3.53 2.29 18.41
CA ASN A 36 2.88 3.13 19.42
C ASN A 36 1.44 3.52 19.04
N PHE A 37 1.05 3.43 17.76
CA PHE A 37 -0.33 3.71 17.34
C PHE A 37 -1.27 2.57 17.73
N THR A 38 -2.48 2.93 18.17
CA THR A 38 -3.53 1.93 18.41
C THR A 38 -4.04 1.33 17.10
N LYS A 39 -4.60 0.11 17.16
CA LYS A 39 -5.17 -0.56 15.97
C LYS A 39 -6.21 0.30 15.24
N ASN A 40 -7.04 1.01 16.00
CA ASN A 40 -8.08 1.90 15.46
C ASN A 40 -7.50 3.13 14.75
N GLU A 41 -6.36 3.65 15.24
CA GLU A 41 -5.64 4.74 14.57
C GLU A 41 -5.00 4.24 13.29
N LEU A 42 -4.26 3.12 13.31
CA LEU A 42 -3.68 2.53 12.10
C LEU A 42 -4.75 2.25 11.04
N GLN A 43 -5.90 1.67 11.40
CA GLN A 43 -7.00 1.45 10.46
C GLN A 43 -7.54 2.74 9.82
N ARG A 44 -7.61 3.85 10.56
CA ARG A 44 -8.03 5.15 10.03
C ARG A 44 -6.95 5.77 9.15
N LEU A 45 -5.73 5.88 9.66
CA LEU A 45 -4.60 6.52 9.01
C LEU A 45 -4.17 5.78 7.73
N CYS A 46 -4.25 4.44 7.69
CA CYS A 46 -3.94 3.67 6.48
C CYS A 46 -4.98 3.79 5.37
N ASN A 47 -6.18 4.35 5.63
CA ASN A 47 -7.12 4.72 4.56
C ASN A 47 -6.76 6.07 3.90
N VAL A 48 -5.90 6.87 4.53
CA VAL A 48 -5.44 8.16 4.01
C VAL A 48 -4.37 7.93 2.93
N ARG A 49 -4.41 8.74 1.87
CA ARG A 49 -3.47 8.68 0.74
C ARG A 49 -2.66 9.95 0.68
N ARG A 50 -1.35 9.81 0.49
CA ARG A 50 -0.42 10.92 0.25
C ARG A 50 0.17 10.78 -1.16
N LEU A 51 0.51 11.90 -1.77
CA LEU A 51 1.24 11.94 -3.04
C LEU A 51 2.71 11.70 -2.74
N PHE A 52 3.29 10.69 -3.39
CA PHE A 52 4.73 10.40 -3.40
C PHE A 52 5.26 10.51 -4.82
N PRO A 53 6.54 10.87 -5.03
CA PRO A 53 7.17 10.77 -6.34
C PRO A 53 7.00 9.36 -6.89
N SER A 54 6.59 9.26 -8.14
CA SER A 54 6.45 7.98 -8.83
C SER A 54 7.81 7.49 -9.30
N GLU A 55 8.24 6.31 -8.86
CA GLU A 55 9.47 5.68 -9.38
C GLU A 55 9.25 5.01 -10.74
N TRP A 56 8.00 4.83 -11.20
CA TRP A 56 7.71 3.95 -12.34
C TRP A 56 6.83 4.49 -13.45
N SER A 57 5.80 5.27 -13.10
CA SER A 57 4.79 5.74 -14.06
C SER A 57 4.59 7.23 -13.92
N SER A 58 4.79 7.98 -15.02
CA SER A 58 4.15 9.31 -15.14
C SER A 58 2.62 9.15 -14.97
N PRO A 59 1.90 10.15 -14.42
CA PRO A 59 2.36 11.47 -14.00
C PRO A 59 3.27 11.41 -12.76
N ASP A 60 4.05 12.47 -12.53
CA ASP A 60 5.26 12.47 -11.70
C ASP A 60 5.06 12.09 -10.21
N HIS A 61 3.81 11.94 -9.77
CA HIS A 61 3.45 11.54 -8.41
C HIS A 61 2.37 10.45 -8.42
N GLU A 62 2.57 9.41 -7.61
CA GLU A 62 1.56 8.40 -7.31
C GLU A 62 0.90 8.67 -5.96
N LYS A 63 -0.43 8.55 -5.92
CA LYS A 63 -1.17 8.47 -4.66
C LYS A 63 -0.97 7.09 -4.06
N GLN A 64 -0.41 7.02 -2.85
CA GLN A 64 -0.16 5.77 -2.12
C GLN A 64 -0.67 5.91 -0.68
N THR A 65 -1.20 4.84 -0.10
CA THR A 65 -1.46 4.76 1.34
C THR A 65 -0.20 4.41 2.12
N ALA A 66 -0.24 4.62 3.43
CA ALA A 66 0.79 4.15 4.36
C ALA A 66 1.16 2.67 4.15
N TYR A 67 0.17 1.81 3.92
CA TYR A 67 0.38 0.39 3.68
C TYR A 67 1.05 0.08 2.34
N GLN A 68 0.59 0.71 1.24
CA GLN A 68 1.22 0.57 -0.08
C GLN A 68 2.67 1.09 -0.05
N ARG A 69 2.93 2.22 0.61
CA ARG A 69 4.26 2.82 0.75
C ARG A 69 5.21 1.93 1.57
N ALA A 70 4.76 1.38 2.70
CA ALA A 70 5.56 0.43 3.49
C ALA A 70 5.91 -0.85 2.69
N CYS A 71 5.02 -1.30 1.80
CA CYS A 71 5.29 -2.41 0.90
C CYS A 71 6.31 -2.04 -0.20
N LEU A 72 6.19 -0.85 -0.80
CA LEU A 72 7.13 -0.32 -1.81
C LEU A 72 8.54 -0.12 -1.26
N LEU A 73 8.67 0.37 -0.02
CA LEU A 73 9.97 0.49 0.66
C LEU A 73 10.49 -0.86 1.19
N GLY A 74 9.70 -1.93 1.09
CA GLY A 74 10.10 -3.25 1.56
C GLY A 74 10.20 -3.40 3.09
N HIS A 75 9.62 -2.48 3.87
CA HIS A 75 9.71 -2.41 5.33
C HIS A 75 8.85 -3.50 6.01
N THR A 76 9.34 -4.73 6.01
CA THR A 76 8.60 -5.94 6.43
C THR A 76 8.00 -5.84 7.83
N ASP A 77 8.74 -5.32 8.82
CA ASP A 77 8.26 -5.21 10.20
C ASP A 77 7.09 -4.22 10.35
N ILE A 78 7.13 -3.12 9.60
CA ILE A 78 6.03 -2.15 9.50
C ILE A 78 4.82 -2.80 8.84
N VAL A 79 5.02 -3.55 7.75
CA VAL A 79 3.96 -4.31 7.06
C VAL A 79 3.29 -5.32 8.00
N GLN A 80 4.07 -6.04 8.83
CA GLN A 80 3.51 -6.91 9.87
C GLN A 80 2.71 -6.14 10.92
N CYS A 81 3.18 -4.97 11.38
CA CYS A 81 2.42 -4.14 12.33
C CYS A 81 1.07 -3.68 11.76
N ILE A 82 1.04 -3.28 10.48
CA ILE A 82 -0.17 -2.86 9.77
C ILE A 82 -1.15 -4.05 9.61
N LEU A 83 -0.68 -5.22 9.19
CA LEU A 83 -1.51 -6.44 9.11
C LEU A 83 -2.06 -6.86 10.49
N ASN A 84 -1.25 -6.78 11.55
CA ASN A 84 -1.67 -7.07 12.92
C ASN A 84 -2.71 -6.09 13.48
N ALA A 85 -2.87 -4.90 12.87
CA ALA A 85 -3.96 -3.97 13.15
C ALA A 85 -5.30 -4.41 12.51
N GLY A 86 -5.33 -5.51 11.73
CA GLY A 86 -6.53 -6.01 11.06
C GLY A 86 -6.84 -5.30 9.73
N ILE A 87 -5.83 -4.64 9.14
CA ILE A 87 -5.92 -4.05 7.81
C ILE A 87 -5.77 -5.18 6.79
N PRO A 88 -6.70 -5.35 5.84
CA PRO A 88 -6.74 -6.56 5.04
C PRO A 88 -5.63 -6.52 3.97
N PRO A 89 -5.04 -7.68 3.63
CA PRO A 89 -3.89 -7.72 2.71
C PRO A 89 -4.26 -7.41 1.27
N ASP A 90 -5.55 -7.56 0.92
CA ASP A 90 -6.14 -7.27 -0.37
C ASP A 90 -6.44 -5.78 -0.59
N GLN A 91 -6.19 -4.90 0.39
CA GLN A 91 -6.72 -3.53 0.39
C GLN A 91 -6.36 -2.77 -0.89
N ARG A 92 -7.33 -2.65 -1.80
CA ARG A 92 -7.12 -2.08 -3.13
C ARG A 92 -7.41 -0.59 -3.11
N PHE A 93 -6.41 0.20 -3.48
CA PHE A 93 -6.58 1.63 -3.72
C PHE A 93 -6.02 2.00 -5.10
N PRO A 94 -6.61 3.02 -5.78
CA PRO A 94 -6.02 3.60 -6.97
C PRO A 94 -4.58 4.04 -6.68
N GLY A 95 -3.63 3.47 -7.43
CA GLY A 95 -2.24 3.89 -7.47
C GLY A 95 -2.07 4.84 -8.65
N GLY A 96 -1.62 6.06 -8.39
CA GLY A 96 -1.54 7.12 -9.41
C GLY A 96 -2.90 7.77 -9.73
N ASP A 97 -2.89 8.65 -10.74
CA ASP A 97 -4.05 9.47 -11.13
C ASP A 97 -4.98 8.83 -12.17
N SER A 98 -4.60 7.68 -12.72
CA SER A 98 -5.49 6.87 -13.56
C SER A 98 -6.55 6.20 -12.69
N ARG A 99 -7.83 6.49 -12.98
CA ARG A 99 -8.98 5.87 -12.29
C ARG A 99 -9.04 4.34 -12.42
N ASN A 100 -8.28 3.76 -13.35
CA ASN A 100 -8.29 2.33 -13.67
C ASN A 100 -7.05 1.59 -13.14
N THR A 101 -6.06 2.29 -12.57
CA THR A 101 -4.80 1.69 -12.09
C THR A 101 -4.94 1.31 -10.61
N MET A 102 -5.57 0.17 -10.33
CA MET A 102 -5.76 -0.33 -8.96
C MET A 102 -4.57 -1.20 -8.53
N ARG A 103 -3.53 -0.59 -7.95
CA ARG A 103 -2.32 -1.30 -7.50
C ARG A 103 -2.45 -1.79 -6.06
N GLY A 104 -2.54 -3.11 -5.88
CA GLY A 104 -2.51 -3.74 -4.55
C GLY A 104 -1.13 -3.68 -3.90
N ALA A 105 -1.10 -3.81 -2.57
CA ALA A 105 0.14 -3.82 -1.77
C ALA A 105 1.16 -4.87 -2.23
N PHE A 106 0.68 -6.03 -2.73
CA PHE A 106 1.51 -7.09 -3.29
C PHE A 106 2.37 -6.63 -4.48
N LEU A 107 1.81 -5.83 -5.39
CA LEU A 107 2.55 -5.32 -6.56
C LEU A 107 3.69 -4.40 -6.13
N PHE A 108 3.44 -3.53 -5.13
CA PHE A 108 4.47 -2.66 -4.55
C PHE A 108 5.55 -3.47 -3.81
N ALA A 109 5.22 -4.58 -3.14
CA ALA A 109 6.23 -5.46 -2.55
C ALA A 109 7.08 -6.19 -3.60
N CYS A 110 6.51 -6.51 -4.77
CA CYS A 110 7.25 -7.03 -5.92
C CYS A 110 8.18 -5.98 -6.53
N GLN A 111 7.73 -4.72 -6.63
CA GLN A 111 8.56 -3.57 -7.01
C GLN A 111 9.77 -3.39 -6.09
N ALA A 112 9.54 -3.48 -4.77
CA ALA A 112 10.58 -3.43 -3.74
C ALA A 112 11.59 -4.58 -3.83
N ARG A 113 11.26 -5.64 -4.58
CA ARG A 113 12.01 -6.92 -4.67
C ARG A 113 12.23 -7.59 -3.29
N SER A 114 11.43 -7.21 -2.29
CA SER A 114 11.59 -7.64 -0.90
C SER A 114 10.87 -8.97 -0.68
N MET A 115 11.63 -10.07 -0.84
CA MET A 115 11.12 -11.43 -0.62
C MET A 115 10.48 -11.59 0.78
N SER A 116 11.03 -10.93 1.80
CA SER A 116 10.50 -10.95 3.17
C SER A 116 9.09 -10.36 3.23
N THR A 117 8.88 -9.17 2.65
CA THR A 117 7.57 -8.51 2.58
C THR A 117 6.58 -9.31 1.73
N ILE A 118 7.01 -9.80 0.56
CA ILE A 118 6.19 -10.66 -0.30
C ILE A 118 5.74 -11.93 0.45
N THR A 119 6.65 -12.58 1.18
CA THR A 119 6.34 -13.77 1.98
C THR A 119 5.31 -13.47 3.07
N VAL A 120 5.43 -12.33 3.76
CA VAL A 120 4.45 -11.88 4.76
C VAL A 120 3.08 -11.64 4.12
N LEU A 121 3.02 -11.02 2.94
CA LEU A 121 1.77 -10.77 2.22
C LEU A 121 1.11 -12.09 1.75
N LEU A 122 1.89 -13.03 1.20
CA LEU A 122 1.38 -14.36 0.80
C LEU A 122 0.84 -15.13 2.01
N ASN A 123 1.56 -15.12 3.14
CA ASN A 123 1.12 -15.77 4.38
C ASN A 123 -0.14 -15.12 4.98
N ALA A 124 -0.35 -13.82 4.75
CA ALA A 124 -1.58 -13.12 5.13
C ALA A 124 -2.77 -13.45 4.20
N GLY A 125 -2.53 -14.09 3.05
CA GLY A 125 -3.56 -14.37 2.05
C GLY A 125 -3.77 -13.23 1.04
N ALA A 126 -2.73 -12.43 0.75
CA ALA A 126 -2.81 -11.38 -0.27
C ALA A 126 -3.17 -11.96 -1.64
N PRO A 127 -4.18 -11.41 -2.34
CA PRO A 127 -4.55 -11.87 -3.68
C PRO A 127 -3.51 -11.44 -4.70
N VAL A 128 -2.99 -12.42 -5.46
CA VAL A 128 -1.97 -12.17 -6.49
C VAL A 128 -2.57 -12.04 -7.90
N ASP A 129 -3.80 -12.52 -8.09
CA ASP A 129 -4.39 -12.83 -9.41
C ASP A 129 -5.77 -12.15 -9.67
N GLU A 130 -6.41 -11.59 -8.64
CA GLU A 130 -7.83 -11.17 -8.68
C GLU A 130 -8.18 -9.96 -9.57
N LEU A 131 -7.19 -9.35 -10.23
CA LEU A 131 -7.39 -8.28 -11.21
C LEU A 131 -6.91 -8.67 -12.62
N GLY A 132 -6.57 -9.94 -12.85
CA GLY A 132 -6.09 -10.39 -14.14
C GLY A 132 -4.80 -9.67 -14.57
N SER A 133 -3.94 -9.43 -13.58
CA SER A 133 -2.91 -8.40 -13.65
C SER A 133 -1.53 -9.00 -13.57
N CYS A 134 -0.65 -8.39 -14.35
CA CYS A 134 0.78 -8.16 -14.20
C CYS A 134 1.47 -8.49 -12.87
N SER A 135 0.81 -8.45 -11.71
CA SER A 135 1.42 -8.82 -10.42
C SER A 135 2.13 -10.18 -10.44
N LEU A 136 1.56 -11.20 -11.10
CA LEU A 136 2.21 -12.52 -11.18
C LEU A 136 3.38 -12.54 -12.18
N ASN A 137 3.26 -11.87 -13.33
CA ASN A 137 4.34 -11.73 -14.31
C ASN A 137 5.50 -10.86 -13.78
N TYR A 138 5.22 -9.74 -13.12
CA TYR A 138 6.20 -8.90 -12.45
C TYR A 138 6.84 -9.59 -11.25
N ALA A 139 6.07 -10.34 -10.45
CA ALA A 139 6.65 -11.16 -9.38
C ALA A 139 7.67 -12.16 -9.95
N ASN A 140 7.32 -12.89 -11.02
CA ASN A 140 8.25 -13.80 -11.70
C ASN A 140 9.46 -13.08 -12.32
N SER A 141 9.29 -11.87 -12.85
CA SER A 141 10.36 -11.07 -13.47
C SER A 141 11.36 -10.53 -12.44
N PHE A 142 10.88 -9.92 -11.35
CA PHE A 142 11.74 -9.31 -10.33
C PHE A 142 12.24 -10.28 -9.27
N VAL A 143 11.48 -11.35 -9.03
CA VAL A 143 11.67 -12.34 -7.95
C VAL A 143 11.58 -13.77 -8.54
N PRO A 144 12.60 -14.20 -9.30
CA PRO A 144 12.59 -15.50 -9.96
C PRO A 144 12.46 -16.65 -8.96
N GLY A 145 11.58 -17.60 -9.27
CA GLY A 145 11.33 -18.78 -8.42
C GLY A 145 10.30 -18.57 -7.30
N ILE A 146 9.62 -17.42 -7.25
CA ILE A 146 8.47 -17.23 -6.35
C ILE A 146 7.38 -18.28 -6.63
N ARG A 147 6.99 -19.03 -5.59
CA ARG A 147 5.93 -20.03 -5.68
C ARG A 147 4.58 -19.41 -5.29
N VAL A 148 3.90 -18.85 -6.28
CA VAL A 148 2.51 -18.41 -6.14
C VAL A 148 1.59 -19.59 -6.49
N PHE A 149 0.68 -19.95 -5.59
CA PHE A 149 -0.36 -20.93 -5.88
C PHE A 149 -1.56 -20.21 -6.53
N SER A 150 -1.64 -20.20 -7.86
CA SER A 150 -2.83 -19.75 -8.57
C SER A 150 -3.93 -20.80 -8.49
N SER A 151 -5.17 -20.35 -8.27
CA SER A 151 -6.37 -21.22 -8.22
C SER A 151 -7.30 -21.03 -9.42
N PHE A 152 -6.95 -20.14 -10.35
CA PHE A 152 -7.67 -19.93 -11.61
C PHE A 152 -6.71 -19.63 -12.77
N GLU A 153 -6.82 -20.37 -13.87
CA GLU A 153 -6.32 -19.91 -15.15
C GLU A 153 -7.31 -18.89 -15.71
N ARG A 154 -6.88 -17.64 -15.94
CA ARG A 154 -7.70 -16.69 -16.73
C ARG A 154 -6.85 -15.66 -17.48
N ASP A 155 -6.71 -15.90 -18.78
CA ASP A 155 -6.06 -14.97 -19.72
C ASP A 155 -6.79 -13.62 -19.74
N SER A 156 -6.17 -12.65 -19.09
CA SER A 156 -6.70 -11.31 -18.92
C SER A 156 -5.63 -10.32 -19.33
N VAL A 157 -5.75 -9.84 -20.57
CA VAL A 157 -4.81 -8.89 -21.15
C VAL A 157 -5.14 -7.48 -20.64
N SER A 158 -4.71 -7.17 -19.41
CA SER A 158 -4.62 -5.78 -18.94
C SER A 158 -3.61 -5.01 -19.79
N TRP A 159 -3.85 -3.71 -20.01
CA TRP A 159 -2.94 -2.82 -20.76
C TRP A 159 -1.54 -2.74 -20.13
N GLU A 160 -1.45 -2.97 -18.82
CA GLU A 160 -0.19 -3.07 -18.07
C GLU A 160 0.67 -4.27 -18.50
N ASN A 161 0.11 -5.32 -19.13
CA ASN A 161 0.88 -6.46 -19.68
C ASN A 161 1.53 -6.14 -21.04
N LEU A 162 1.12 -5.05 -21.72
CA LEU A 162 1.61 -4.68 -23.05
C LEU A 162 2.83 -3.76 -23.03
N TYR A 163 3.11 -3.14 -21.88
CA TYR A 163 4.19 -2.18 -21.69
C TYR A 163 5.04 -2.57 -20.47
N PRO A 164 5.96 -3.54 -20.60
CA PRO A 164 7.05 -3.67 -19.65
C PRO A 164 7.88 -2.38 -19.65
N ILE A 165 8.31 -1.98 -18.46
CA ILE A 165 8.92 -0.69 -18.14
C ILE A 165 10.42 -0.89 -17.85
#